data_AF-A0A2J6R4C2-F1
#
_entry.id   AF-A0A2J6R4C2-F1
#
_cell.length_a   1.000
_cell.length_b   1.000
_cell.length_c   1.000
_cell.angle_alpha   90.00
_cell.angle_beta   90.00
_cell.angle_gamma   90.00
#
_symmetry.space_group_name_H-M   'P 1'
#
loop_
_entity.id
_entity.type
_entity.pdbx_description
1 polymer ?
#
loop_
_entity_poly.entity_id
_entity_poly.type
_entity_poly.pdbx_seq_one_letter_code
_entity_poly.pdbx_strand_id
1 'polypeptide(L)'
;MTPDLCISSALARLSVTPATIYAYVGIEYGRECYTGSVAPTPEPMSLASTKMCTMTCAGDRNRRCGGPNRYNLWVATSATIMGTASSQRASAPAVSTVA
;
A
#
# COMPACT_ATOMS: atom_id res chain seq x y z
N MET A 1 2.98 -3.98 -11.29
CA MET A 1 2.58 -3.77 -9.88
C MET A 1 2.02 -2.37 -9.75
N THR A 2 0.86 -2.20 -9.13
CA THR A 2 0.31 -0.87 -8.78
C THR A 2 0.57 -0.59 -7.30
N PRO A 3 0.59 0.69 -6.87
CA PRO A 3 0.69 1.02 -5.45
C PRO A 3 -0.39 0.33 -4.61
N ASP A 4 -1.62 0.29 -5.10
CA ASP A 4 -2.75 -0.34 -4.42
C ASP A 4 -2.50 -1.84 -4.16
N LEU A 5 -2.04 -2.59 -5.18
CA LEU A 5 -1.72 -4.01 -5.02
C LEU A 5 -0.54 -4.24 -4.05
N CYS A 6 0.45 -3.34 -4.06
CA CYS A 6 1.57 -3.40 -3.14
C CYS A 6 1.15 -3.16 -1.69
N ILE A 7 0.29 -2.17 -1.45
CA ILE A 7 -0.29 -1.89 -0.13
C ILE A 7 -1.12 -3.09 0.36
N SER A 8 -1.96 -3.68 -0.49
CA SER A 8 -2.75 -4.87 -0.11
C SER A 8 -1.85 -6.05 0.30
N SER A 9 -0.73 -6.26 -0.42
CA SER A 9 0.22 -7.33 -0.07
C SER A 9 0.93 -7.11 1.27
N ALA A 10 1.20 -5.85 1.63
CA ALA A 10 1.82 -5.48 2.90
C ALA A 10 0.84 -5.69 4.07
N LEU A 11 -0.43 -5.30 3.88
CA LEU A 11 -1.47 -5.44 4.91
C LEU A 11 -1.92 -6.89 5.11
N ALA A 12 -1.77 -7.77 4.12
CA ALA A 12 -2.06 -9.19 4.27
C ALA A 12 -1.20 -9.88 5.35
N ARG A 13 -0.08 -9.28 5.76
CA ARG A 13 0.79 -9.78 6.84
C ARG A 13 0.27 -9.48 8.24
N LEU A 14 -0.77 -8.64 8.36
CA LEU A 14 -1.44 -8.35 9.62
C LEU A 14 -2.30 -9.51 10.12
N SER A 15 -2.81 -10.35 9.21
CA SER A 15 -3.64 -11.51 9.54
C SER A 15 -2.84 -12.79 9.76
N VAL A 16 -1.52 -12.76 9.57
CA VAL A 16 -0.61 -13.88 9.83
C VAL A 16 -0.12 -13.81 11.27
N THR A 17 0.04 -14.94 11.96
CA THR A 17 0.58 -15.00 13.32
C THR A 17 2.03 -15.52 13.31
N PRO A 18 3.01 -14.78 13.87
CA PRO A 18 2.88 -13.47 14.53
C PRO A 18 2.62 -12.33 13.54
N ALA A 19 1.77 -11.37 13.96
CA ALA A 19 1.40 -10.23 13.14
C ALA A 19 2.63 -9.35 12.87
N THR A 20 2.88 -9.06 11.60
CA THR A 20 3.93 -8.13 11.18
C THR A 20 3.29 -6.92 10.52
N ILE A 21 3.52 -5.75 11.10
CA ILE A 21 3.00 -4.47 10.58
C ILE A 21 4.05 -3.85 9.66
N TYR A 22 3.70 -3.70 8.39
CA TYR A 22 4.47 -2.91 7.44
C TYR A 22 3.80 -1.55 7.29
N ALA A 23 4.44 -0.49 7.81
CA ALA A 23 3.94 0.87 7.73
C ALA A 23 4.25 1.54 6.39
N TYR A 24 5.24 1.04 5.65
CA TYR A 24 5.75 1.65 4.44
C TYR A 24 5.83 0.65 3.30
N VAL A 25 5.48 1.09 2.09
CA VAL A 25 5.67 0.32 0.88
C VAL A 25 6.38 1.13 -0.20
N GLY A 26 7.30 0.47 -0.89
CA GLY A 26 8.08 1.02 -1.98
C GLY A 26 7.79 0.29 -3.28
N ILE A 27 7.70 1.00 -4.41
CA ILE A 27 7.74 0.34 -5.73
C ILE A 27 8.95 0.80 -6.54
N GLU A 28 9.75 -0.16 -6.99
CA GLU A 28 10.91 0.02 -7.87
C GLU A 28 10.70 -0.68 -9.22
N TYR A 29 11.39 -0.20 -10.26
CA TYR A 29 11.40 -0.79 -11.61
C TYR A 29 10.02 -1.07 -12.23
N GLY A 30 8.97 -0.36 -11.81
CA GLY A 30 7.59 -0.54 -12.29
C GLY A 30 6.88 -1.81 -11.78
N ARG A 31 7.57 -2.68 -11.05
CA ARG A 31 7.05 -4.02 -10.70
C ARG A 31 7.44 -4.53 -9.32
N GLU A 32 8.52 -4.04 -8.73
CA GLU A 32 9.10 -4.60 -7.50
C GLU A 32 8.46 -3.92 -6.30
N CYS A 33 7.82 -4.70 -5.43
CA CYS A 33 7.13 -4.18 -4.24
C CYS A 33 7.97 -4.51 -3.00
N TYR A 34 8.36 -3.47 -2.27
CA TYR A 34 9.11 -3.55 -1.03
C TYR A 34 8.21 -3.12 0.13
N THR A 35 8.36 -3.76 1.29
CA THR A 35 7.56 -3.47 2.47
C THR A 35 8.48 -3.28 3.68
N GLY A 36 8.28 -2.22 4.45
CA GLY A 36 9.07 -1.88 5.63
C GLY A 36 8.18 -1.51 6.82
N SER A 37 8.57 -1.95 8.02
CA SER A 37 7.94 -1.51 9.28
C SER A 37 8.47 -0.14 9.73
N VAL A 38 9.68 0.21 9.31
CA VAL A 38 10.35 1.48 9.59
C VAL A 38 10.47 2.32 8.32
N ALA A 39 10.55 3.64 8.48
CA ALA A 39 10.78 4.55 7.37
C ALA A 39 12.15 4.22 6.74
N PRO A 40 12.25 4.17 5.40
CA PRO A 40 13.52 3.90 4.76
C PRO A 40 14.49 5.06 4.97
N THR A 41 15.75 4.73 5.26
CA THR A 41 16.86 5.67 5.38
C THR A 41 17.92 5.34 4.31
N PRO A 42 18.36 6.30 3.49
CA PRO A 42 17.93 7.71 3.40
C PRO A 42 16.50 7.87 2.86
N GLU A 43 15.91 9.06 3.05
CA GLU A 43 14.55 9.36 2.60
C GLU A 43 14.34 9.02 1.11
N PRO A 44 13.15 8.54 0.73
CA PRO A 44 12.84 8.20 -0.65
C PRO A 44 13.04 9.39 -1.58
N MET A 45 13.74 9.17 -2.69
CA MET A 45 13.89 10.20 -3.72
C MET A 45 12.57 10.63 -4.37
N SER A 46 11.48 9.88 -4.18
CA SER A 46 10.13 10.34 -4.56
C SER A 46 9.65 11.56 -3.76
N LEU A 47 10.10 11.74 -2.52
CA LEU A 47 9.85 12.96 -1.73
C LEU A 47 10.75 14.13 -2.17
N ALA A 48 11.94 13.83 -2.69
CA ALA A 48 12.89 14.82 -3.17
C ALA A 48 12.55 15.35 -4.58
N SER A 49 12.08 14.50 -5.50
CA SER A 49 11.59 14.92 -6.81
C SER A 49 10.82 13.82 -7.55
N THR A 50 9.61 14.14 -8.02
CA THR A 50 8.79 13.30 -8.91
C THR A 50 9.45 13.02 -10.27
N LYS A 51 10.51 13.76 -10.63
CA LYS A 51 11.29 13.51 -11.86
C LYS A 51 12.15 12.24 -11.80
N MET A 52 12.36 11.67 -10.62
CA MET A 52 13.20 10.49 -10.43
C MET A 52 12.44 9.17 -10.63
N CYS A 53 11.11 9.19 -10.54
CA CYS A 53 10.27 8.02 -10.76
C CYS A 53 9.66 8.08 -12.16
N THR A 54 10.37 7.56 -13.16
CA THR A 54 10.00 7.68 -14.57
C THR A 54 9.37 6.42 -15.15
N MET A 55 9.50 5.28 -14.48
CA MET A 55 9.00 4.00 -14.98
C MET A 55 7.50 3.86 -14.72
N THR A 56 6.77 3.34 -15.69
CA THR A 56 5.34 3.07 -15.56
C THR A 56 5.07 1.85 -14.68
N CYS A 57 3.96 1.88 -13.95
CA CYS A 57 3.51 0.73 -13.18
C CYS A 57 3.09 -0.40 -14.13
N ALA A 58 3.56 -1.63 -13.91
CA ALA A 58 3.19 -2.73 -14.80
C ALA A 58 1.69 -3.07 -14.79
N GLY A 59 0.95 -2.64 -13.76
CA GLY A 59 -0.51 -2.80 -13.67
C GLY A 59 -1.31 -1.53 -13.96
N ASP A 60 -0.64 -0.40 -14.19
CA ASP A 60 -1.29 0.88 -14.54
C ASP A 60 -0.31 1.79 -15.28
N ARG A 61 -0.47 1.89 -16.60
CA ARG A 61 0.44 2.69 -17.44
C ARG A 61 0.27 4.20 -17.26
N ASN A 62 -0.78 4.66 -16.59
CA ASN A 62 -1.01 6.08 -16.31
C ASN A 62 -0.30 6.56 -15.04
N ARG A 63 0.26 5.63 -14.25
CA ARG A 63 0.98 5.92 -13.02
C ARG A 63 2.46 5.57 -13.15
N ARG A 64 3.27 6.30 -12.38
CA ARG A 64 4.71 6.09 -12.26
C ARG A 64 5.02 5.28 -11.00
N CYS A 65 5.86 4.26 -11.14
CA CYS A 65 6.20 3.27 -10.11
C CYS A 65 7.73 3.07 -10.05
N GLY A 66 8.44 4.08 -9.57
CA GLY A 66 9.88 4.05 -9.40
C GLY A 66 10.69 4.31 -10.67
N GLY A 67 11.94 3.89 -10.64
CA GLY A 67 12.98 4.07 -11.65
C GLY A 67 14.24 3.28 -11.23
N PRO A 68 15.31 3.30 -12.03
CA PRO A 68 16.53 2.59 -11.68
C PRO A 68 17.16 3.17 -10.41
N ASN A 69 17.25 2.37 -9.34
CA ASN A 69 17.70 2.80 -8.00
C ASN A 69 16.82 3.91 -7.40
N ARG A 70 15.52 3.93 -7.75
CA ARG A 70 14.55 4.95 -7.34
C ARG A 70 13.22 4.28 -7.06
N TYR A 71 12.68 4.47 -5.87
CA TYR A 71 11.36 3.95 -5.51
C TYR A 71 10.43 5.08 -5.12
N ASN A 72 9.14 4.88 -5.39
CA ASN A 72 8.08 5.67 -4.79
C ASN A 72 7.75 5.08 -3.42
N LEU A 73 7.60 5.92 -2.40
CA LEU A 73 7.18 5.49 -1.06
C LEU A 73 5.71 5.85 -0.82
N TRP A 74 4.95 4.90 -0.26
CA TRP A 74 3.61 5.11 0.26
C TRP A 74 3.51 4.58 1.69
N VAL A 75 2.60 5.16 2.46
CA VAL A 75 2.28 4.67 3.80
C VAL A 75 1.17 3.62 3.67
N ALA A 76 1.46 2.40 4.10
CA ALA A 76 0.47 1.34 4.24
C ALA A 76 -0.25 1.52 5.58
N THR A 77 -1.16 2.50 5.63
CA THR A 77 -2.07 2.61 6.78
C THR A 77 -3.28 1.71 6.56
N SER A 78 -3.84 1.17 7.65
CA SER A 78 -5.16 0.54 7.63
C SER A 78 -6.26 1.48 7.13
N ALA A 79 -6.01 2.80 7.13
CA ALA A 79 -6.91 3.84 6.64
C ALA A 79 -6.95 3.97 5.10
N THR A 80 -5.96 3.48 4.35
CA THR A 80 -6.02 3.47 2.88
C THR A 80 -7.21 2.66 2.36
N ILE A 81 -7.70 1.69 3.15
CA ILE A 81 -8.91 0.92 2.87
C ILE A 81 -10.18 1.77 2.99
N MET A 82 -10.20 2.87 3.75
CA MET A 82 -11.40 3.73 3.83
C MET A 82 -11.62 4.57 2.56
N GLY A 83 -10.62 4.68 1.67
CA GLY A 83 -10.75 5.40 0.40
C GLY A 83 -11.31 4.57 -0.75
N THR A 84 -11.33 3.24 -0.65
CA THR A 84 -11.82 2.34 -1.72
C THR A 84 -12.63 1.13 -1.23
N ALA A 85 -12.79 0.93 0.08
CA ALA A 85 -13.78 0.01 0.64
C ALA A 85 -15.08 0.75 1.00
N SER A 86 -15.70 1.37 0.01
CA SER A 86 -17.16 1.51 0.02
C SER A 86 -17.76 0.17 -0.45
N SER A 87 -17.69 -0.85 0.40
CA SER A 87 -18.74 -1.87 0.42
C SER A 87 -18.75 -2.57 1.77
N GLN A 88 -19.61 -2.04 2.63
CA GLN A 88 -20.44 -2.76 3.60
C GLN A 88 -19.75 -3.68 4.62
N ARG A 89 -19.38 -3.07 5.75
CA ARG A 89 -19.74 -3.65 7.05
C ARG A 89 -20.70 -2.71 7.76
N ALA A 90 -21.93 -2.65 7.26
CA ALA A 90 -23.04 -2.21 8.08
C ALA A 90 -23.34 -3.35 9.06
N SER A 91 -22.85 -3.19 10.28
CA SER A 91 -23.26 -3.98 11.43
C SER A 91 -24.78 -3.90 11.57
N ALA A 92 -25.50 -4.93 11.15
CA ALA A 92 -26.88 -5.11 11.61
C ALA A 92 -26.81 -5.44 13.11
N PRO A 93 -27.54 -4.74 13.99
CA PRO A 93 -27.71 -5.22 15.34
C PRO A 93 -28.64 -6.45 15.27
N ALA A 94 -28.20 -7.57 15.82
CA ALA A 94 -29.08 -8.70 16.10
C ALA A 94 -30.06 -8.27 17.21
N VAL A 95 -31.25 -7.82 16.84
CA VAL A 95 -32.38 -7.73 17.77
C VAL A 95 -33.12 -9.05 17.69
N SER A 96 -32.89 -9.88 18.70
CA SER A 96 -33.71 -11.04 19.01
C SER A 96 -34.78 -10.59 20.00
N THR A 97 -36.06 -10.63 19.65
CA THR A 97 -37.15 -10.61 20.63
C THR A 97 -38.35 -11.42 20.14
N VAL A 98 -38.81 -12.24 21.08
CA VAL A 98 -39.87 -13.25 21.09
C VAL A 98 -41.26 -12.65 20.85
N ALA A 99 -42.10 -13.36 20.10
CA ALA A 99 -43.53 -13.56 20.36
C ALA A 99 -44.00 -14.82 19.62
#